data_AF-A0A1J5QSH9-F1
#
_entry.id   AF-A0A1J5QSH9-F1
#
_cell.length_a   1.000
_cell.length_b   1.000
_cell.length_c   1.000
_cell.angle_alpha   90.00
_cell.angle_beta   90.00
_cell.angle_gamma   90.00
#
_symmetry.space_group_name_H-M   'P 1'
#
loop_
_entity.id
_entity.type
_entity.pdbx_description
1 polymer ?
#
loop_
_entity_poly.entity_id
_entity_poly.type
_entity_poly.pdbx_seq_one_letter_code
_entity_poly.pdbx_strand_id
1 'polypeptide(L)'
;MKDVYWGSRPKPEYGTIEVRVMDTPLTIAKAARIAAYIQTLGRWIQTEHPFNPQEDDYLVYTFNRFQACRFGFDGTFVDPATREHRTLREDLLRTIVKLEDHAVALKADTALRELLADVSVLGNDAQWIRQTFNREKHLPEVVRQQSGRWMERPA
;
A
#
# COMPACT_ATOMS: atom_id res chain seq x y z
N MET A 1 -22.46 -10.89 -6.55
CA MET A 1 -21.62 -9.86 -5.89
C MET A 1 -20.45 -9.40 -6.79
N LYS A 2 -20.70 -9.11 -8.08
CA LYS A 2 -19.68 -8.58 -9.00
C LYS A 2 -19.81 -7.07 -9.21
N ASP A 3 -20.98 -6.50 -8.94
CA ASP A 3 -21.38 -5.14 -9.32
C ASP A 3 -21.23 -4.09 -8.20
N VAL A 4 -20.40 -4.39 -7.19
CA VAL A 4 -20.18 -3.50 -6.04
C VAL A 4 -18.72 -3.06 -6.01
N TYR A 5 -18.51 -1.73 -6.02
CA TYR A 5 -17.20 -1.08 -6.04
C TYR A 5 -16.68 -0.83 -4.62
N TRP A 6 -16.37 -1.90 -3.90
CA TRP A 6 -15.73 -1.82 -2.59
C TRP A 6 -14.21 -1.86 -2.69
N GLY A 7 -13.54 -1.18 -1.75
CA GLY A 7 -12.07 -1.20 -1.66
C GLY A 7 -11.50 -2.58 -1.34
N SER A 8 -12.23 -3.37 -0.54
CA SER A 8 -11.95 -4.78 -0.30
C SER A 8 -13.22 -5.61 -0.48
N ARG A 9 -13.10 -6.81 -1.03
CA ARG A 9 -14.25 -7.65 -1.36
C ARG A 9 -14.06 -9.10 -0.92
N PRO A 10 -14.97 -9.69 -0.14
CA PRO A 10 -14.93 -11.12 0.13
C PRO A 10 -15.29 -11.92 -1.12
N LYS A 11 -14.62 -13.06 -1.29
CA LYS A 11 -14.80 -14.01 -2.40
C LYS A 11 -15.04 -15.41 -1.86
N PRO A 12 -16.30 -15.73 -1.47
CA PRO A 12 -16.65 -17.04 -0.93
C PRO A 12 -16.26 -18.19 -1.88
N GLU A 13 -16.36 -17.98 -3.19
CA GLU A 13 -16.01 -18.98 -4.21
C GLU A 13 -14.53 -19.41 -4.19
N TYR A 14 -13.65 -18.58 -3.60
CA TYR A 14 -12.22 -18.86 -3.48
C TYR A 14 -11.75 -18.92 -2.03
N GLY A 15 -12.62 -18.62 -1.06
CA GLY A 15 -12.24 -18.47 0.35
C GLY A 15 -11.26 -17.31 0.57
N THR A 16 -11.34 -16.22 -0.21
CA THR A 16 -10.38 -15.11 -0.15
C THR A 16 -11.02 -13.76 0.14
N ILE A 17 -10.17 -12.78 0.48
CA ILE A 17 -10.50 -11.36 0.47
C ILE A 17 -9.65 -10.69 -0.60
N GLU A 18 -10.29 -9.98 -1.52
CA GLU A 18 -9.66 -9.28 -2.64
C GLU A 18 -9.48 -7.80 -2.27
N VAL A 19 -8.23 -7.33 -2.15
CA VAL A 19 -7.91 -5.91 -1.90
C VAL A 19 -7.71 -5.19 -3.24
N ARG A 20 -8.46 -4.11 -3.48
CA ARG A 20 -8.65 -3.50 -4.82
C ARG A 20 -8.46 -1.98 -4.84
N VAL A 21 -7.74 -1.44 -3.87
CA VAL A 21 -7.56 0.02 -3.72
C VAL A 21 -6.28 0.57 -4.37
N MET A 22 -5.41 -0.31 -4.88
CA MET A 22 -4.07 0.07 -5.33
C MET A 22 -4.03 0.28 -6.84
N ASP A 23 -3.28 1.29 -7.26
CA ASP A 23 -2.86 1.44 -8.66
C ASP A 23 -1.82 0.37 -9.02
N THR A 24 -1.69 0.07 -10.32
CA THR A 24 -0.62 -0.80 -10.82
C THR A 24 0.75 -0.15 -10.59
N PRO A 25 1.68 -0.78 -9.86
CA PRO A 25 3.02 -0.25 -9.64
C PRO A 25 3.84 -0.19 -10.93
N LEU A 26 4.92 0.61 -10.94
CA LEU A 26 5.80 0.72 -12.10
C LEU A 26 6.69 -0.50 -12.37
N THR A 27 6.84 -1.41 -11.40
CA THR A 27 7.66 -2.62 -11.53
C THR A 27 6.96 -3.84 -10.93
N ILE A 28 7.27 -5.02 -11.47
CA ILE A 28 6.77 -6.31 -10.96
C ILE A 28 7.26 -6.55 -9.53
N ALA A 29 8.53 -6.20 -9.24
CA ALA A 29 9.10 -6.35 -7.90
C ALA A 29 8.31 -5.55 -6.86
N LYS A 30 7.92 -4.30 -7.16
CA LYS A 30 7.10 -3.49 -6.26
C LYS A 30 5.70 -4.07 -6.07
N ALA A 31 5.08 -4.59 -7.13
CA ALA A 31 3.80 -5.31 -7.01
C ALA A 31 3.90 -6.54 -6.10
N ALA A 32 4.97 -7.33 -6.23
CA ALA A 32 5.22 -8.49 -5.36
C ALA A 32 5.44 -8.09 -3.89
N ARG A 33 6.19 -7.01 -3.63
CA ARG A 33 6.40 -6.48 -2.26
C ARG A 33 5.09 -6.01 -1.62
N ILE A 34 4.24 -5.32 -2.38
CA ILE A 34 2.92 -4.90 -1.91
C ILE A 34 2.04 -6.12 -1.60
N ALA A 35 2.06 -7.16 -2.44
CA ALA A 35 1.35 -8.40 -2.17
C ALA A 35 1.86 -9.09 -0.89
N ALA A 36 3.19 -9.14 -0.69
CA ALA A 36 3.79 -9.69 0.51
C ALA A 36 3.40 -8.91 1.78
N TYR A 37 3.33 -7.57 1.70
CA TYR A 37 2.82 -6.73 2.78
C TYR A 37 1.35 -7.07 3.13
N ILE A 38 0.48 -7.20 2.13
CA ILE A 38 -0.94 -7.55 2.35
C ILE A 38 -1.09 -8.94 2.96
N GLN A 39 -0.32 -9.94 2.49
CA GLN A 39 -0.32 -11.28 3.07
C GLN A 39 0.13 -11.27 4.53
N THR A 40 1.17 -10.51 4.83
CA THR A 40 1.71 -10.37 6.20
C THR A 40 0.69 -9.70 7.11
N LEU A 41 0.04 -8.63 6.64
CA LEU A 41 -1.03 -7.94 7.36
C LEU A 41 -2.22 -8.88 7.61
N GLY A 42 -2.62 -9.67 6.62
CA GLY A 42 -3.67 -10.67 6.75
C GLY A 42 -3.35 -11.73 7.82
N ARG A 43 -2.11 -12.24 7.83
CA ARG A 43 -1.66 -13.18 8.86
C ARG A 43 -1.68 -12.54 10.25
N TRP A 44 -1.18 -11.32 10.41
CA TRP A 44 -1.18 -10.62 11.69
C TRP A 44 -2.60 -10.43 12.24
N ILE A 45 -3.53 -9.94 11.42
CA ILE A 45 -4.94 -9.77 11.82
C ILE A 45 -5.57 -11.11 12.22
N GLN A 46 -5.29 -12.18 11.47
CA GLN A 46 -5.83 -13.51 11.75
C GLN A 46 -5.21 -14.18 12.98
N THR A 47 -3.95 -13.91 13.28
CA THR A 47 -3.24 -14.55 14.40
C THR A 47 -3.46 -13.79 15.71
N GLU A 48 -3.32 -12.47 15.68
CA GLU A 48 -3.25 -11.64 16.88
C GLU A 48 -4.61 -11.05 17.28
N HIS A 49 -5.59 -11.03 16.37
CA HIS A 49 -6.88 -10.37 16.59
C HIS A 49 -6.76 -8.98 17.25
N PRO A 50 -5.94 -8.07 16.69
CA PRO A 50 -5.43 -6.90 17.41
C PRO A 50 -6.50 -5.82 17.71
N PHE A 51 -7.69 -5.94 17.13
CA PHE A 51 -8.80 -5.02 17.31
C PHE A 51 -10.14 -5.73 17.12
N ASN A 52 -11.20 -5.14 17.66
CA ASN A 52 -12.58 -5.56 17.44
C ASN A 52 -13.32 -4.49 16.61
N PRO A 53 -13.59 -4.70 15.30
CA PRO A 53 -14.15 -3.68 14.43
C PRO A 53 -15.45 -3.07 14.96
N GLN A 54 -15.53 -1.75 15.02
CA GLN A 54 -16.73 -0.99 15.35
C GLN A 54 -17.20 -0.17 14.14
N GLU A 55 -18.49 0.21 14.11
CA GLU A 55 -19.01 1.05 13.03
C GLU A 55 -18.33 2.42 12.97
N ASP A 56 -18.02 2.99 14.15
CA ASP A 56 -17.32 4.27 14.29
C ASP A 56 -15.91 4.28 13.68
N ASP A 57 -15.28 3.11 13.49
CA ASP A 57 -13.96 3.02 12.84
C ASP A 57 -14.00 3.56 11.41
N TYR A 58 -15.17 3.54 10.76
CA TYR A 58 -15.37 4.05 9.41
C TYR A 58 -15.58 5.56 9.32
N LEU A 59 -15.80 6.27 10.43
CA LEU A 59 -16.07 7.73 10.41
C LEU A 59 -14.93 8.53 9.77
N VAL A 60 -13.69 8.11 10.01
CA VAL A 60 -12.49 8.74 9.43
C VAL A 60 -12.04 8.13 8.11
N TYR A 61 -12.69 7.05 7.65
CA TYR A 61 -12.25 6.30 6.46
C TYR A 61 -12.17 7.16 5.21
N THR A 62 -13.21 7.94 4.91
CA THR A 62 -13.25 8.82 3.72
C THR A 62 -12.18 9.90 3.78
N PHE A 63 -11.93 10.47 4.97
CA PHE A 63 -10.86 11.44 5.19
C PHE A 63 -9.48 10.81 4.96
N ASN A 64 -9.19 9.70 5.63
CA ASN A 64 -7.90 9.00 5.51
C ASN A 64 -7.65 8.54 4.07
N ARG A 65 -8.68 8.03 3.39
CA ARG A 65 -8.61 7.65 1.99
C ARG A 65 -8.30 8.84 1.09
N PHE A 66 -8.95 9.98 1.31
CA PHE A 66 -8.64 11.20 0.56
C PHE A 66 -7.19 11.64 0.77
N GLN A 67 -6.72 11.60 2.02
CA GLN A 67 -5.34 11.98 2.37
C GLN A 67 -4.32 11.09 1.66
N ALA A 68 -4.53 9.77 1.65
CA ALA A 68 -3.71 8.82 0.92
C ALA A 68 -3.71 9.09 -0.60
N CYS A 69 -4.90 9.27 -1.20
CA CYS A 69 -5.01 9.51 -2.64
C CYS A 69 -4.39 10.85 -3.06
N ARG A 70 -4.54 11.91 -2.26
CA ARG A 70 -4.17 13.27 -2.64
C ARG A 70 -2.71 13.60 -2.32
N PHE A 71 -2.20 13.11 -1.20
CA PHE A 71 -0.90 13.48 -0.65
C PHE A 71 0.05 12.28 -0.50
N GLY A 72 -0.41 11.05 -0.76
CA GLY A 72 0.43 9.86 -0.63
C GLY A 72 0.89 9.67 0.81
N PHE A 73 2.19 9.36 0.99
CA PHE A 73 2.78 9.10 2.31
C PHE A 73 2.78 10.31 3.25
N ASP A 74 2.69 11.53 2.70
CA ASP A 74 2.70 12.76 3.50
C ASP A 74 1.27 13.21 3.88
N GLY A 75 0.26 12.43 3.51
CA GLY A 75 -1.13 12.65 3.93
C GLY A 75 -1.34 12.38 5.41
N THR A 76 -2.22 13.15 6.03
CA THR A 76 -2.59 12.96 7.43
C THR A 76 -3.47 11.71 7.57
N PHE A 77 -3.06 10.82 8.46
CA PHE A 77 -3.84 9.71 8.97
C PHE A 77 -4.41 10.07 10.34
N VAL A 78 -5.69 9.80 10.54
CA VAL A 78 -6.37 9.86 11.83
C VAL A 78 -6.69 8.45 12.28
N ASP A 79 -6.18 8.08 13.45
CA ASP A 79 -6.51 6.82 14.09
C ASP A 79 -7.96 6.86 14.62
N PRO A 80 -8.85 5.93 14.20
CA PRO A 80 -10.26 5.99 14.60
C PRO A 80 -10.48 5.81 16.11
N ALA A 81 -9.64 5.00 16.77
CA ALA A 81 -9.82 4.65 18.17
C ALA A 81 -9.26 5.74 19.10
N THR A 82 -8.07 6.23 18.80
CA THR A 82 -7.34 7.18 19.66
C THR A 82 -7.53 8.64 19.25
N ARG A 83 -7.98 8.89 18.02
CA ARG A 83 -8.04 10.22 17.38
C ARG A 83 -6.68 10.87 17.22
N GLU A 84 -5.60 10.11 17.37
CA GLU A 84 -4.25 10.60 17.11
C GLU A 84 -4.06 10.90 15.62
N HIS A 85 -3.37 12.00 15.34
CA HIS A 85 -2.98 12.40 14.00
C HIS A 85 -1.50 12.07 13.78
N ARG A 86 -1.20 11.49 12.62
CA ARG A 86 0.17 11.22 12.15
C ARG A 86 0.20 11.19 10.64
N THR A 87 1.37 11.18 10.03
CA THR A 87 1.48 10.94 8.59
C THR A 87 1.23 9.46 8.26
N LEU A 88 0.74 9.18 7.06
CA LEU A 88 0.62 7.80 6.56
C LEU A 88 1.97 7.08 6.53
N ARG A 89 3.06 7.81 6.32
CA ARG A 89 4.44 7.32 6.43
C ARG A 89 4.74 6.76 7.81
N GLU A 90 4.48 7.55 8.85
CA GLU A 90 4.71 7.15 10.24
C GLU A 90 3.80 5.98 10.64
N ASP A 91 2.54 5.99 10.20
CA ASP A 91 1.61 4.89 10.46
C ASP A 91 2.04 3.59 9.79
N LEU A 92 2.53 3.65 8.54
CA LEU A 92 3.08 2.51 7.82
C LEU A 92 4.34 1.95 8.50
N LEU A 93 5.25 2.82 8.94
CA LEU A 93 6.44 2.43 9.71
C LEU A 93 6.05 1.68 10.99
N ARG A 94 5.12 2.25 11.77
CA ARG A 94 4.59 1.60 12.99
C ARG A 94 3.92 0.27 12.70
N THR A 95 3.20 0.18 11.58
CA THR A 95 2.54 -1.06 11.17
C THR A 95 3.56 -2.12 10.80
N ILE A 96 4.58 -1.79 9.99
CA ILE A 96 5.61 -2.75 9.59
C ILE A 96 6.37 -3.33 10.79
N VAL A 97 6.65 -2.53 11.83
CA VAL A 97 7.25 -3.04 13.07
C VAL A 97 6.39 -4.13 13.72
N LYS A 98 5.06 -3.95 13.76
CA LYS A 98 4.14 -4.98 14.30
C LYS A 98 4.11 -6.25 13.44
N LEU A 99 4.51 -6.15 12.17
CA LEU A 99 4.46 -7.25 11.21
C LEU A 99 5.76 -8.07 11.15
N GLU A 100 6.83 -7.69 11.85
CA GLU A 100 8.17 -8.30 11.70
C GLU A 100 8.15 -9.82 11.88
N ASP A 101 7.63 -10.33 12.99
CA ASP A 101 7.58 -11.77 13.27
C ASP A 101 6.72 -12.54 12.26
N HIS A 102 5.64 -11.91 11.80
CA HIS A 102 4.75 -12.48 10.78
C HIS A 102 5.44 -12.53 9.42
N ALA A 103 6.23 -11.50 9.09
CA ALA A 103 6.98 -11.43 7.85
C ALA A 103 8.05 -12.52 7.81
N VAL A 104 8.79 -12.72 8.91
CA VAL A 104 9.77 -13.82 9.04
C VAL A 104 9.09 -15.17 8.87
N ALA A 105 7.96 -15.39 9.52
CA ALA A 105 7.21 -16.65 9.40
C ALA A 105 6.75 -16.94 7.96
N LEU A 106 6.46 -15.90 7.17
CA LEU A 106 6.08 -16.00 5.75
C LEU A 106 7.26 -15.90 4.78
N LYS A 107 8.50 -15.71 5.27
CA LYS A 107 9.68 -15.40 4.44
C LYS A 107 9.49 -14.16 3.56
N ALA A 108 8.75 -13.18 4.08
CA ALA A 108 8.42 -11.90 3.46
C ALA A 108 9.24 -10.73 4.05
N ASP A 109 10.10 -10.98 5.03
CA ASP A 109 10.94 -9.99 5.73
C ASP A 109 11.72 -9.08 4.76
N THR A 110 12.36 -9.68 3.76
CA THR A 110 13.13 -8.94 2.76
C THR A 110 12.22 -8.05 1.91
N ALA A 111 11.04 -8.52 1.53
CA ALA A 111 10.09 -7.76 0.74
C ALA A 111 9.55 -6.53 1.52
N LEU A 112 9.26 -6.69 2.82
CA LEU A 112 8.83 -5.58 3.68
C LEU A 112 9.95 -4.56 3.91
N ARG A 113 11.19 -5.02 4.13
CA ARG A 113 12.36 -4.14 4.27
C ARG A 113 12.59 -3.31 3.01
N GLU A 114 12.49 -3.90 1.84
CA GLU A 114 12.63 -3.19 0.57
C GLU A 114 11.46 -2.21 0.32
N LEU A 115 10.23 -2.59 0.68
CA LEU A 115 9.09 -1.69 0.62
C LEU A 115 9.29 -0.47 1.53
N LEU A 116 9.88 -0.67 2.71
CA LEU A 116 10.19 0.42 3.64
C LEU A 116 11.29 1.35 3.11
N ALA A 117 12.29 0.78 2.43
CA ALA A 117 13.32 1.56 1.75
C ALA A 117 12.71 2.42 0.63
N ASP A 118 11.76 1.88 -0.16
CA ASP A 118 11.03 2.63 -1.18
C ASP A 118 10.31 3.85 -0.57
N VAL A 119 9.60 3.63 0.55
CA VAL A 119 8.90 4.69 1.29
C VAL A 119 9.88 5.77 1.73
N SER A 120 11.01 5.39 2.33
CA SER A 120 11.92 6.31 3.01
C SER A 120 12.85 7.09 2.08
N VAL A 121 13.27 6.49 0.96
CA VAL A 121 14.35 7.03 0.10
C VAL A 121 13.85 7.44 -1.29
N LEU A 122 13.06 6.59 -1.95
CA LEU A 122 12.73 6.74 -3.37
C LEU A 122 11.42 7.51 -3.61
N GLY A 123 10.56 7.60 -2.59
CA GLY A 123 9.24 8.19 -2.70
C GLY A 123 8.25 7.23 -3.36
N ASN A 124 7.15 7.76 -3.92
CA ASN A 124 6.12 6.96 -4.57
C ASN A 124 6.16 7.06 -6.10
N ASP A 125 5.48 6.14 -6.78
CA ASP A 125 5.45 6.09 -8.24
C ASP A 125 4.86 7.36 -8.86
N ALA A 126 3.91 8.01 -8.17
CA ALA A 126 3.35 9.28 -8.62
C ALA A 126 4.38 10.42 -8.61
N GLN A 127 5.31 10.44 -7.65
CA GLN A 127 6.44 11.38 -7.64
C GLN A 127 7.37 11.14 -8.83
N TRP A 128 7.73 9.88 -9.09
CA TRP A 128 8.55 9.53 -10.25
C TRP A 128 7.88 9.97 -11.57
N ILE A 129 6.57 9.71 -11.72
CA ILE A 129 5.79 10.11 -12.90
C ILE A 129 5.83 11.64 -13.08
N ARG A 130 5.60 12.41 -12.01
CA ARG A 130 5.62 13.88 -12.07
C ARG A 130 7.01 14.42 -12.40
N GLN A 131 8.07 13.83 -11.86
CA GLN A 131 9.46 14.21 -12.15
C GLN A 131 9.81 13.92 -13.61
N THR A 132 9.45 12.74 -14.12
CA THR A 132 9.64 12.39 -15.54
C THR A 132 8.87 13.35 -16.43
N PHE A 133 7.58 13.62 -16.16
CA PHE A 133 6.83 14.61 -16.94
C PHE A 133 7.46 16.01 -16.86
N ASN A 134 7.96 16.42 -15.70
CA ASN A 134 8.59 17.73 -15.56
C ASN A 134 9.89 17.86 -16.36
N ARG A 135 10.63 16.76 -16.54
CA ARG A 135 11.84 16.71 -17.36
C ARG A 135 11.51 16.66 -18.86
N GLU A 136 10.62 15.75 -19.25
CA GLU A 136 10.36 15.46 -20.67
C GLU A 136 9.32 16.39 -21.29
N LYS A 137 8.42 16.97 -20.48
CA LYS A 137 7.26 17.78 -20.90
C LYS A 137 6.38 17.10 -21.96
N HIS A 138 6.40 15.76 -22.02
CA HIS A 138 5.74 14.97 -23.04
C HIS A 138 5.17 13.66 -22.45
N LEU A 139 3.83 13.54 -22.37
CA LEU A 139 3.18 12.38 -21.75
C LEU A 139 3.49 11.04 -22.43
N PRO A 140 3.48 10.92 -23.77
CA PRO A 140 3.87 9.66 -24.42
C PRO A 140 5.28 9.19 -24.05
N GLU A 141 6.20 10.12 -23.78
CA GLU A 141 7.56 9.78 -23.35
C GLU A 141 7.58 9.26 -21.91
N VAL A 142 6.76 9.83 -21.02
CA VAL A 142 6.54 9.28 -19.67
C VAL A 142 6.07 7.83 -19.77
N VAL A 143 5.08 7.55 -20.61
CA VAL A 143 4.54 6.19 -20.82
C VAL A 143 5.62 5.25 -21.35
N ARG A 144 6.41 5.68 -22.34
CA ARG A 144 7.54 4.88 -22.87
C ARG A 144 8.53 4.52 -21.76
N GLN A 145 8.89 5.47 -20.90
CA GLN A 145 9.81 5.24 -19.78
C GLN A 145 9.18 4.36 -18.68
N GLN A 146 7.88 4.48 -18.41
CA GLN A 146 7.16 3.55 -17.53
C GLN A 146 7.21 2.12 -18.06
N SER A 147 6.96 1.92 -19.36
CA SER A 147 7.07 0.61 -19.99
C SER A 147 8.49 0.06 -19.89
N GLY A 148 9.52 0.92 -20.02
CA GLY A 148 10.91 0.56 -19.77
C GLY A 148 11.11 -0.03 -18.37
N ARG A 149 10.65 0.67 -17.32
CA ARG A 149 10.72 0.20 -15.93
C ARG A 149 9.98 -1.11 -15.69
N TRP A 150 8.84 -1.31 -16.36
CA TRP A 150 8.11 -2.57 -16.25
C TRP A 150 8.87 -3.76 -16.83
N MET A 151 9.69 -3.53 -17.87
CA MET A 151 10.52 -4.55 -18.51
C MET A 151 11.83 -4.84 -17.78
N GLU A 152 12.24 -3.98 -16.83
CA GLU A 152 13.45 -4.22 -16.03
C GLU A 152 13.30 -5.54 -15.25
N ARG A 153 14.24 -6.45 -15.45
CA ARG A 153 14.29 -7.70 -14.69
C ARG A 153 14.85 -7.40 -13.29
N PRO A 154 14.26 -7.98 -12.22
CA PRO A 154 14.90 -7.95 -10.91
C PRO A 154 16.32 -8.54 -11.03
N ALA A 155 17.30 -7.90 -10.40
CA ALA A 155 18.66 -8.43 -10.27
C ALA A 155 18.67 -9.69 -9.40
#